data_AF-X1BWU8-F1
#
_entry.id   AF-X1BWU8-F1
#
_cell.length_a   1.000
_cell.length_b   1.000
_cell.length_c   1.000
_cell.angle_alpha   90.00
_cell.angle_beta   90.00
_cell.angle_gamma   90.00
#
_symmetry.space_group_name_H-M   'P 1'
#
loop_
_entity.id
_entity.type
_entity.pdbx_description
1 polymer ?
#
loop_
_entity_poly.entity_id
_entity_poly.type
_entity_poly.pdbx_seq_one_letter_code
_entity_poly.pdbx_strand_id
1 'polypeptide(L)' 'MGKIIIDPVTRIEGHLKVEAVVDGGKVKEAKSSGMLFRGLELIMRG' A
#
# COMPACT_ATOMS: atom_id res chain seq x y z
N MET A 1 -0.30 -9.44 -19.22
CA MET A 1 0.02 -9.20 -17.79
C MET A 1 0.02 -7.71 -17.52
N GLY A 2 -1.09 -7.17 -16.99
CA GLY A 2 -1.22 -5.74 -16.69
C GLY A 2 -0.87 -5.46 -15.23
N LYS A 3 -0.05 -4.44 -14.97
CA LYS A 3 0.21 -3.96 -13.61
C LYS A 3 -0.73 -2.79 -13.31
N ILE A 4 -1.52 -2.89 -12.24
CA ILE A 4 -2.40 -1.84 -11.74
C ILE A 4 -1.80 -1.25 -10.47
N ILE A 5 -1.83 0.07 -10.35
CA ILE A 5 -1.35 0.80 -9.18
C ILE A 5 -2.50 1.67 -8.68
N ILE A 6 -2.82 1.54 -7.39
CA ILE A 6 -3.81 2.36 -6.70
C ILE A 6 -3.05 3.13 -5.62
N ASP A 7 -2.86 4.42 -5.87
CA ASP A 7 -2.12 5.34 -5.00
C ASP A 7 -2.70 6.76 -5.16
N PRO A 8 -3.37 7.34 -4.14
CA PRO A 8 -3.66 6.75 -2.84
C PRO A 8 -4.91 5.84 -2.88
N VAL A 9 -4.98 4.88 -1.95
CA VAL A 9 -6.25 4.26 -1.58
C VAL A 9 -7.08 5.28 -0.78
N THR A 10 -8.31 5.57 -1.23
CA THR A 10 -9.18 6.57 -0.59
C THR A 10 -10.19 5.94 0.39
N ARG A 11 -10.81 6.77 1.24
CA ARG A 11 -11.76 6.38 2.31
C ARG A 11 -11.17 5.40 3.34
N ILE A 12 -9.91 5.61 3.68
CA ILE A 12 -9.19 4.96 4.78
C ILE A 12 -8.52 6.05 5.64
N GLU A 13 -8.01 5.67 6.80
CA GLU A 13 -7.05 6.48 7.55
C GLU A 13 -5.63 6.20 7.04
N GLY A 14 -4.77 7.22 7.03
CA GLY A 14 -3.35 7.07 6.69
C GLY A 14 -3.02 7.09 5.18
N HIS A 15 -1.86 6.54 4.84
CA HIS A 15 -1.29 6.55 3.49
C HIS A 15 -0.98 5.12 3.01
N LEU A 16 -1.83 4.60 2.11
CA LEU A 16 -1.74 3.25 1.59
C LEU A 16 -1.61 3.26 0.06
N LYS A 17 -0.66 2.47 -0.42
CA LYS A 17 -0.47 2.12 -1.82
C LYS A 17 -0.75 0.63 -2.03
N VAL A 18 -1.47 0.30 -3.10
CA VAL A 18 -1.71 -1.09 -3.53
C VAL A 18 -1.24 -1.29 -4.97
N GLU A 19 -0.46 -2.33 -5.20
CA GLU A 19 -0.03 -2.76 -6.53
C GLU A 19 -0.58 -4.16 -6.83
N ALA A 20 -1.19 -4.36 -7.99
CA ALA A 20 -1.75 -5.64 -8.39
C ALA A 20 -1.28 -6.05 -9.79
N VAL A 21 -0.88 -7.31 -9.94
CA VAL A 21 -0.63 -7.93 -11.25
C VAL A 21 -1.89 -8.66 -11.66
N VAL A 22 -2.48 -8.26 -12.79
CA VAL A 22 -3.71 -8.84 -13.32
C VAL A 22 -3.43 -9.63 -14.59
N ASP A 23 -3.96 -10.85 -14.63
CA ASP A 23 -3.91 -11.75 -15.77
C ASP A 23 -5.26 -12.45 -15.97
N GLY A 24 -5.77 -12.47 -17.20
CA GLY A 24 -7.09 -13.04 -17.50
C GLY A 24 -8.26 -12.43 -16.68
N GLY A 25 -8.17 -11.15 -16.31
CA GLY A 25 -9.18 -10.49 -15.47
C GLY A 25 -9.15 -10.90 -13.99
N LYS A 26 -8.18 -11.70 -13.55
CA LYS A 26 -7.99 -12.11 -12.16
C LYS A 26 -6.71 -11.52 -11.60
N VAL A 27 -6.73 -11.16 -10.31
CA VAL A 27 -5.52 -10.72 -9.60
C VAL A 27 -4.65 -11.95 -9.33
N LYS A 28 -3.41 -11.92 -9.84
CA LYS A 28 -2.42 -13.00 -9.70
C LYS A 28 -1.42 -12.73 -8.58
N GLU A 29 -1.14 -11.46 -8.30
CA GLU A 29 -0.28 -11.01 -7.19
C GLU A 29 -0.75 -9.63 -6.72
N ALA A 30 -0.62 -9.34 -5.43
CA ALA A 30 -0.86 -8.01 -4.88
C ALA A 30 0.19 -7.66 -3.82
N LYS A 31 0.55 -6.37 -3.75
CA LYS A 31 1.43 -5.79 -2.72
C LYS A 31 0.72 -4.63 -2.05
N SER A 32 0.81 -4.59 -0.72
CA SER A 32 0.32 -3.50 0.13
C SER A 32 1.53 -2.77 0.71
N SER A 33 1.53 -1.44 0.67
CA SER A 33 2.64 -0.62 1.15
C SER A 33 2.12 0.59 1.92
N GLY A 34 2.49 0.67 3.20
CA GLY A 34 2.30 1.88 4.00
C GLY A 34 3.37 2.91 3.64
N MET A 35 2.95 4.10 3.22
CA MET A 35 3.87 5.10 2.65
C MET A 35 4.38 6.12 3.68
N LEU A 36 3.90 6.05 4.93
CA LEU A 36 4.25 6.98 6.00
C LEU A 36 4.75 6.22 7.23
N PHE A 37 5.92 6.60 7.73
CA PHE A 37 6.46 6.16 9.01
C PHE A 37 6.76 7.38 9.89
N ARG A 38 6.26 7.37 11.13
CA ARG A 38 6.45 8.47 12.09
C ARG A 38 7.51 8.19 13.16
N GLY A 39 7.90 6.93 13.36
CA GLY A 39 8.89 6.57 14.39
C GLY A 39 8.47 6.86 15.83
N LEU A 40 7.18 6.76 16.16
CA LEU A 40 6.67 7.09 17.49
C LEU A 40 7.38 6.31 18.61
N GLU A 41 7.66 5.03 18.40
CA GLU A 41 8.38 4.18 19.36
C GLU A 41 9.81 4.67 19.61
N LEU A 42 10.45 5.30 18.63
CA LEU A 42 11.79 5.88 18.78
C LEU A 42 11.74 7.17 19.60
N ILE A 43 10.73 8.01 19.37
CA ILE A 43 10.50 9.25 20.14
C ILE A 43 10.27 8.92 21.62
N MET A 44 9.64 7.79 21.92
CA MET A 44 9.32 7.36 23.29
C MET A 44 10.49 6.71 24.05
N ARG A 45 11.72 6.72 23.51
CA ARG A 45 12.88 6.10 24.19
C ARG A 45 13.50 6.95 25.30
N GLY A 46 13.07 8.20 25.49
CA GLY A 46 13.58 9.13 26.52
C GLY A 46 14.39 10.26 25.91
#